data_AF-A0A210QFE9-F1
#
_entry.id   AF-A0A210QFE9-F1
#
_cell.length_a   1.000
_cell.length_b   1.000
_cell.length_c   1.000
_cell.angle_alpha   90.00
_cell.angle_beta   90.00
_cell.angle_gamma   90.00
#
_symmetry.space_group_name_H-M   'P 1'
#
loop_
_entity.id
_entity.type
_entity.pdbx_description
1 polymer ?
#
loop_
_entity_poly.entity_id
_entity_poly.type
_entity_poly.pdbx_seq_one_letter_code
_entity_poly.pdbx_strand_id
1 'polypeptide(L)'
;MQPPFLRALKSAKFAGTPLCPYVEQPNVIAGLPAQLLSSCQIHGHRAVLYCCYTDTIYLTSAMMKTYIPLLNSTPIKDVIQKNPHAEKELKKIVALHTSHNTLYL
;
A
#
# COMPACT_ATOMS: atom_id res chain seq x y z
N MET A 1 9.92 4.54 14.96
CA MET A 1 8.80 5.01 14.13
C MET A 1 7.52 4.41 14.71
N GLN A 2 6.47 5.21 14.91
CA GLN A 2 5.17 4.69 15.35
C GLN A 2 4.28 4.40 14.13
N PRO A 3 3.60 3.24 14.08
CA PRO A 3 2.65 2.93 13.01
C PRO A 3 1.46 3.90 13.00
N PRO A 4 0.81 4.10 11.85
CA PRO A 4 1.08 3.45 10.56
C PRO A 4 2.23 4.10 9.76
N PHE A 5 3.11 3.29 9.16
CA PHE A 5 4.21 3.78 8.31
C PHE A 5 4.44 2.93 7.06
N LEU A 6 5.00 3.55 6.00
CA LEU A 6 5.25 2.89 4.73
C LEU A 6 6.67 2.31 4.61
N ARG A 7 6.76 1.22 3.85
CA ARG A 7 7.98 0.64 3.28
C ARG A 7 7.79 0.33 1.80
N ALA A 8 8.90 0.24 1.07
CA ALA A 8 8.88 -0.07 -0.35
C ALA A 8 9.74 -1.29 -0.72
N LEU A 9 9.33 -2.00 -1.76
CA LEU A 9 10.17 -2.89 -2.56
C LEU A 9 10.08 -2.46 -4.01
N LYS A 10 11.16 -2.59 -4.77
CA LYS A 10 11.19 -2.20 -6.19
C LYS A 10 11.74 -3.31 -7.05
N SER A 11 11.34 -3.32 -8.32
CA SER A 11 12.02 -4.12 -9.32
C SER A 11 13.40 -3.52 -9.67
N ALA A 12 14.30 -4.37 -10.17
CA ALA A 12 15.65 -3.97 -10.57
C ALA A 12 15.64 -2.94 -11.70
N LYS A 13 14.62 -2.98 -12.58
CA LYS A 13 14.46 -2.02 -13.68
C LYS A 13 13.91 -0.66 -13.25
N PHE A 14 13.42 -0.53 -12.01
CA PHE A 14 13.02 0.76 -11.47
C PHE A 14 14.26 1.56 -11.05
N ALA A 15 14.53 2.65 -11.77
CA ALA A 15 15.69 3.51 -11.57
C ALA A 15 15.48 4.63 -10.55
N GLY A 16 14.24 4.91 -10.14
CA GLY A 16 13.94 5.94 -9.15
C GLY A 16 14.21 5.50 -7.71
N THR A 17 14.22 6.48 -6.80
CA THR A 17 14.20 6.23 -5.35
C THR A 17 12.75 6.25 -4.87
N PRO A 18 12.26 5.18 -4.21
CA PRO A 18 10.95 5.21 -3.57
C PRO A 18 10.85 6.31 -2.52
N LEU A 19 9.65 6.85 -2.30
CA LEU A 19 9.43 7.93 -1.31
C LEU A 19 9.61 7.51 0.16
N CYS A 20 9.61 6.20 0.42
CA CYS A 20 9.75 5.65 1.76
C CYS A 20 10.94 4.68 1.80
N PRO A 21 11.45 4.40 3.01
CA PRO A 21 12.52 3.42 3.19
C PRO A 21 12.15 2.04 2.62
N TYR A 22 13.18 1.28 2.23
CA TYR A 22 12.98 -0.11 1.84
C TYR A 22 12.56 -0.97 3.03
N VAL A 23 11.85 -2.07 2.73
CA VAL A 23 11.57 -3.12 3.73
C VAL A 23 12.86 -3.58 4.38
N GLU A 24 12.79 -3.92 5.66
CA GLU A 24 13.90 -4.44 6.47
C GLU A 24 14.31 -5.86 6.05
N GLN A 25 15.59 -6.22 6.22
CA GLN A 25 16.09 -7.54 5.85
C GLN A 25 15.40 -8.64 6.67
N PRO A 26 14.93 -9.75 6.03
CA PRO A 26 15.28 -10.23 4.69
C PRO A 26 14.52 -9.64 3.48
N ASN A 27 13.84 -8.50 3.61
CA ASN A 27 13.14 -7.77 2.54
C ASN A 27 12.00 -8.61 1.91
N VAL A 28 11.30 -9.40 2.73
CA VAL A 28 10.27 -10.34 2.26
C VAL A 28 8.88 -9.73 2.41
N ILE A 29 8.13 -9.74 1.31
CA ILE A 29 6.67 -9.50 1.29
C ILE A 29 6.03 -10.73 0.65
N ALA A 30 4.85 -11.12 1.14
CA ALA A 30 4.09 -12.27 0.63
C ALA A 30 2.75 -11.84 0.01
N GLY A 31 2.04 -12.81 -0.56
CA GLY A 31 0.72 -12.62 -1.15
C GLY A 31 0.74 -12.05 -2.57
N LEU A 32 -0.45 -11.67 -3.06
CA LEU A 32 -0.65 -11.20 -4.43
C LEU A 32 0.26 -10.01 -4.82
N PRO A 33 0.46 -8.97 -3.98
CA PRO A 33 1.34 -7.86 -4.35
C PRO A 33 2.78 -8.31 -4.63
N ALA A 34 3.30 -9.25 -3.84
CA ALA A 34 4.66 -9.78 -4.02
C ALA A 34 4.78 -10.60 -5.30
N GLN A 35 3.76 -11.39 -5.66
CA GLN A 35 3.72 -12.14 -6.91
C GLN A 35 3.73 -11.21 -8.12
N LEU A 36 2.94 -10.12 -8.08
CA LEU A 36 2.93 -9.12 -9.15
C LEU A 36 4.30 -8.44 -9.29
N LEU A 37 4.92 -8.03 -8.18
CA LEU A 37 6.26 -7.44 -8.22
C LEU A 37 7.30 -8.41 -8.78
N SER A 38 7.22 -9.70 -8.39
CA SER A 38 8.10 -10.75 -8.90
C SER A 38 7.90 -10.99 -10.39
N SER A 39 6.65 -10.98 -10.86
CA SER A 39 6.35 -11.04 -12.30
C SER A 39 6.95 -9.83 -13.02
N CYS A 40 6.77 -8.61 -12.51
CA CYS A 40 7.41 -7.42 -13.08
C CYS A 40 8.94 -7.52 -13.08
N GLN A 41 9.53 -8.08 -12.04
CA GLN A 41 10.97 -8.30 -11.94
C GLN A 41 11.47 -9.23 -13.07
N ILE A 42 10.81 -10.37 -13.27
CA ILE A 42 11.18 -11.37 -14.28
C ILE A 42 11.00 -10.81 -15.69
N HIS A 43 9.89 -10.11 -15.95
CA HIS A 43 9.58 -9.55 -17.27
C HIS A 43 10.25 -8.19 -17.53
N GLY A 44 11.06 -7.68 -16.60
CA GLY A 44 11.80 -6.43 -16.77
C GLY A 44 10.94 -5.16 -16.74
N HIS A 45 9.77 -5.20 -16.12
CA HIS A 45 8.92 -4.03 -15.92
C HIS A 45 9.38 -3.20 -14.72
N ARG A 46 9.22 -1.87 -14.84
CA ARG A 46 9.52 -0.91 -13.77
C ARG A 46 8.36 -0.92 -12.78
N ALA A 47 8.58 -1.39 -11.56
CA ALA A 47 7.53 -1.51 -10.55
C ALA A 47 8.06 -1.20 -9.15
N VAL A 48 7.19 -0.64 -8.31
CA VAL A 48 7.43 -0.43 -6.88
C VAL A 48 6.17 -0.85 -6.12
N LEU A 49 6.37 -1.66 -5.09
CA LEU A 49 5.34 -2.12 -4.16
C LEU A 49 5.49 -1.32 -2.86
N TYR A 50 4.41 -0.70 -2.41
CA TYR A 50 4.34 0.04 -1.15
C TYR A 50 3.50 -0.71 -0.12
N CYS A 51 4.10 -1.03 1.03
CA CYS A 51 3.46 -1.75 2.12
C CYS A 51 3.33 -0.83 3.34
N CYS A 52 2.14 -0.78 3.95
CA CYS A 52 1.89 -0.05 5.18
C CYS A 52 1.92 -1.02 6.36
N TYR A 53 2.84 -0.77 7.29
CA TYR A 53 2.89 -1.49 8.56
C TYR A 53 1.96 -0.81 9.55
N THR A 54 1.21 -1.64 10.26
CA THR A 54 0.25 -1.22 11.27
C THR A 54 0.27 -2.19 12.45
N ASP A 55 -0.12 -1.68 13.61
CA ASP A 55 -0.36 -2.38 14.87
C ASP A 55 -1.73 -3.06 14.96
N THR A 56 -2.60 -2.91 13.94
CA THR A 56 -3.91 -3.54 13.92
C THR A 56 -4.14 -4.31 12.63
N ILE A 57 -4.81 -5.46 12.76
CA ILE A 57 -5.25 -6.29 11.63
C ILE A 57 -6.46 -5.69 10.90
N TYR A 58 -7.11 -4.70 11.51
CA TYR A 58 -8.30 -4.05 10.97
C TYR A 58 -7.90 -2.90 10.06
N LEU A 59 -8.56 -2.82 8.90
CA LEU A 59 -8.36 -1.71 7.99
C LEU A 59 -8.91 -0.42 8.62
N THR A 60 -8.14 0.67 8.59
CA THR A 60 -8.63 1.97 9.06
C THR A 60 -8.46 3.05 8.01
N SER A 61 -9.30 4.08 8.07
CA SER A 61 -9.17 5.24 7.18
C SER A 61 -7.84 5.97 7.40
N ALA A 62 -7.26 5.93 8.61
CA ALA A 62 -5.96 6.51 8.92
C ALA A 62 -4.82 5.85 8.14
N MET A 63 -4.83 4.51 8.00
CA MET A 63 -3.83 3.79 7.19
C MET A 63 -3.88 4.18 5.72
N MET A 64 -5.09 4.38 5.18
CA MET A 64 -5.27 4.80 3.78
C MET A 64 -4.70 6.19 3.54
N LYS A 65 -4.79 7.08 4.53
CA LYS A 65 -4.21 8.42 4.45
C LYS A 65 -2.69 8.39 4.37
N THR A 66 -2.02 7.36 4.90
CA THR A 66 -0.56 7.20 4.79
C THR A 66 -0.09 7.11 3.33
N TYR A 67 -0.95 6.67 2.41
CA TYR A 67 -0.65 6.62 0.98
C TYR A 67 -0.88 7.94 0.23
N ILE A 68 -1.49 8.96 0.84
CA ILE A 68 -1.76 10.25 0.16
C ILE A 68 -0.48 10.93 -0.37
N PRO A 69 0.62 11.03 0.39
CA PRO A 69 1.87 11.61 -0.12
C PRO A 69 2.38 10.86 -1.36
N LEU A 70 2.22 9.53 -1.38
CA LEU A 70 2.57 8.69 -2.52
C LEU A 70 1.72 9.04 -3.75
N LEU A 71 0.40 9.12 -3.59
CA LEU A 71 -0.50 9.48 -4.68
C LEU A 71 -0.19 10.87 -5.24
N ASN A 72 0.12 11.85 -4.39
CA ASN A 72 0.46 13.22 -4.79
C ASN A 72 1.82 13.34 -5.50
N SER A 73 2.72 12.40 -5.27
CA SER A 73 4.07 12.39 -5.88
C SER A 73 4.15 11.63 -7.20
N THR A 74 3.14 10.82 -7.52
CA THR A 74 3.12 10.00 -8.73
C THR A 74 2.28 10.67 -9.82
N PRO A 75 2.45 10.29 -11.11
CA PRO A 75 1.60 10.77 -12.20
C PRO A 75 0.11 10.48 -11.99
N ILE A 76 -0.24 9.61 -11.05
CA ILE A 76 -1.61 9.33 -10.65
C ILE A 76 -2.32 10.60 -10.19
N LYS A 77 -1.62 11.54 -9.54
CA LYS A 77 -2.19 12.80 -9.04
C LYS A 77 -3.02 13.56 -10.09
N ASP A 78 -2.58 13.50 -11.36
CA ASP A 78 -3.19 14.21 -12.47
C ASP A 78 -4.46 13.51 -13.01
N VAL A 79 -4.67 12.25 -12.58
CA VAL A 79 -5.82 11.40 -12.93
C VAL A 79 -6.82 11.29 -11.76
N ILE A 80 -6.54 11.90 -10.61
CA ILE A 80 -7.41 11.81 -9.43
C ILE A 80 -8.65 12.68 -9.63
N GLN A 81 -9.82 12.03 -9.68
CA GLN A 81 -11.11 12.71 -9.51
C GLN A 81 -11.47 12.78 -8.02
N LYS A 82 -11.68 13.99 -7.50
CA LYS A 82 -12.15 14.16 -6.11
C LYS A 82 -13.58 13.64 -5.97
N ASN A 83 -13.78 12.63 -5.13
CA ASN A 83 -15.09 12.15 -4.74
C ASN A 83 -15.44 12.66 -3.33
N PRO A 84 -16.45 13.54 -3.17
CA PRO A 84 -16.82 14.11 -1.86
C PRO A 84 -17.39 13.06 -0.89
N HIS A 85 -17.83 11.90 -1.38
CA HIS A 85 -18.35 10.80 -0.58
C HIS A 85 -17.32 9.70 -0.32
N ALA A 86 -16.07 9.86 -0.78
CA ALA A 86 -15.03 8.83 -0.67
C ALA A 86 -14.83 8.35 0.77
N GLU A 87 -14.85 9.24 1.76
CA GLU A 87 -14.67 8.86 3.16
C GLU A 87 -15.85 8.02 3.69
N LYS A 88 -17.08 8.32 3.26
CA LYS A 88 -18.26 7.55 3.64
C LYS A 88 -18.22 6.16 3.04
N GLU A 89 -17.87 6.05 1.76
CA GLU A 89 -17.76 4.75 1.06
C GLU A 89 -16.59 3.92 1.62
N LEU A 90 -15.45 4.55 1.89
CA LEU A 90 -14.31 3.88 2.50
C LEU A 90 -14.65 3.31 3.89
N LYS A 91 -15.38 4.08 4.72
CA LYS A 91 -15.87 3.60 6.02
C LYS A 91 -16.81 2.40 5.88
N LYS A 92 -17.69 2.37 4.86
CA LYS A 92 -18.55 1.21 4.59
C LYS A 92 -17.72 -0.02 4.21
N ILE A 93 -16.75 0.11 3.32
CA ILE A 93 -15.86 -0.98 2.90
C ILE A 93 -15.09 -1.53 4.10
N VAL A 94 -14.52 -0.64 4.93
CA VAL A 94 -13.83 -1.00 6.17
C VAL A 94 -14.77 -1.78 7.12
N ALA A 95 -16.00 -1.29 7.32
CA ALA A 95 -16.98 -1.94 8.18
C ALA A 95 -17.35 -3.35 7.69
N LEU A 96 -17.57 -3.51 6.37
CA LEU A 96 -17.85 -4.80 5.75
C LEU A 96 -16.72 -5.82 5.98
N HIS A 97 -15.46 -5.40 5.84
CA HIS A 97 -14.32 -6.30 6.06
C HIS A 97 -14.05 -6.60 7.54
N THR A 98 -14.47 -5.73 8.44
CA THR A 98 -14.33 -5.94 9.89
C THR A 98 -15.31 -7.00 10.41
N SER A 99 -16.54 -7.05 9.87
CA SER A 99 -17.58 -7.99 10.33
C SER A 99 -17.34 -9.45 9.97
N HIS A 100 -16.49 -9.75 8.97
CA HIS A 100 -16.23 -11.12 8.51
C HIS A 100 -14.94 -11.75 9.08
N ASN A 101 -14.20 -11.03 9.92
CA ASN A 101 -12.91 -11.50 10.46
C ASN A 101 -13.12 -12.18 11.83
N THR A 102 -13.55 -13.45 11.82
CA THR A 102 -13.73 -14.29 13.02
C THR A 102 -12.43 -14.91 13.54
N LEU A 103 -11.28 -14.62 12.92
CA LEU A 103 -9.98 -15.24 13.25
C LEU A 103 -9.36 -14.77 14.57
N TYR A 104 -9.94 -13.77 15.24
CA TYR A 104 -9.45 -13.24 16.53
C TYR A 104 -10.61 -12.90 17.49
N LEU A 105 -11.66 -13.73 17.47
CA LEU A 105 -12.65 -13.78 18.56
C LEU A 105 -12.11 -14.64 19.71
#